data_AF-A0A5P9PBX2-F1
#
_entry.id   AF-A0A5P9PBX2-F1
#
_cell.length_a   1.000
_cell.length_b   1.000
_cell.length_c   1.000
_cell.angle_alpha   90.00
_cell.angle_beta   90.00
_cell.angle_gamma   90.00
#
_symmetry.space_group_name_H-M   'P 1'
#
loop_
_entity.id
_entity.type
_entity.pdbx_description
1 polymer ?
#
loop_
_entity_poly.entity_id
_entity_poly.type
_entity_poly.pdbx_seq_one_letter_code
_entity_poly.pdbx_strand_id
1 'polypeptide(L)'
;MSVTDKLTSRIPGLADRGERKDVVSVVKLHGVITPQASPLSRGAINLSALETALTRAFDHDRLKAVALLINSPGGAPTQSGLVAERIRQLADKKGVPVLAFAEDVAASGGYWLACAADEIFAHRTSLVGSIGVISGGFGFAELLERFGVERRLHTAGENKSRLDPFSPEKPEDVEWLKKLHTQLHELFVNWVKERRGERLKGGGELFTGDVWLGTKAVELGLIDGVGNLREVLAERYPDAEIAIAEPKKPLLAKLGLGAPAAASAVLDAVSTKAAWARFGL
;
A
#
# COMPACT_ATOMS: atom_id res chain seq x y z
N MET A 1 11.03 45.42 34.07
CA MET A 1 11.55 44.30 33.24
C MET A 1 12.86 43.86 33.84
N SER A 2 12.93 42.63 34.33
CA SER A 2 14.09 42.13 35.08
C SER A 2 15.29 41.95 34.14
N VAL A 3 16.51 42.08 34.67
CA VAL A 3 17.77 41.80 33.93
C VAL A 3 17.78 40.38 33.35
N THR A 4 17.05 39.46 34.01
CA THR A 4 16.84 38.08 33.56
C THR A 4 16.09 37.98 32.23
N ASP A 5 15.15 38.89 31.93
CA ASP A 5 14.35 38.87 30.70
C ASP A 5 15.14 39.34 29.47
N LYS A 6 16.16 40.17 29.67
CA LYS A 6 17.04 40.62 28.57
C LYS A 6 18.06 39.57 28.15
N LEU A 7 18.46 38.69 29.07
CA LEU A 7 19.45 37.64 28.81
C LEU A 7 18.87 36.47 28.01
N THR A 8 17.61 36.10 28.23
CA THR A 8 16.91 35.05 27.47
C THR A 8 16.62 35.46 26.02
N SER A 9 16.46 36.75 25.73
CA SER A 9 16.20 37.27 24.37
C SER A 9 17.39 37.22 23.40
N ARG A 10 18.62 36.92 23.88
CA ARG A 10 19.85 36.96 23.08
C ARG A 10 20.43 35.58 22.74
N ILE A 11 19.76 34.50 23.12
CA ILE A 11 20.15 33.13 22.76
C ILE A 11 19.25 32.68 21.59
N PRO A 12 19.79 32.54 20.36
CA PRO A 12 19.02 31.99 19.24
C PRO A 12 18.57 30.58 19.60
N GLY A 13 17.25 30.36 19.68
CA GLY A 13 16.65 29.05 19.98
C GLY A 13 15.91 28.92 21.32
N LEU A 14 15.98 29.92 22.21
CA LEU A 14 15.24 29.90 23.49
C LEU A 14 14.04 30.87 23.54
N ALA A 15 13.97 31.84 22.62
CA ALA A 15 12.94 32.89 22.61
C ALA A 15 11.84 32.73 21.54
N ASP A 16 11.80 31.61 20.81
CA ASP A 16 10.70 31.28 19.89
C ASP A 16 10.15 29.87 20.19
N ARG A 17 9.80 29.66 21.45
CA ARG A 17 8.80 28.64 21.81
C ARG A 17 7.41 29.29 21.76
N GLY A 18 7.04 29.84 20.61
CA GLY A 18 5.62 29.86 20.26
C GLY A 18 5.07 28.44 20.46
N GLU A 19 3.83 28.29 20.92
CA GLU A 19 3.21 26.99 21.19
C GLU A 19 3.39 26.05 19.99
N ARG A 20 4.39 25.17 20.03
CA ARG A 20 4.70 24.24 18.93
C ARG A 20 3.46 23.41 18.69
N LYS A 21 2.79 23.53 17.54
CA LYS A 21 1.50 22.85 17.32
C LYS A 21 1.62 21.33 17.43
N ASP A 22 0.50 20.68 17.75
CA ASP A 22 0.40 19.24 17.63
C ASP A 22 0.58 18.81 16.16
N VAL A 23 1.05 17.60 15.89
CA VAL A 23 1.29 17.15 14.52
C VAL A 23 0.43 15.94 14.18
N VAL A 24 -0.19 15.97 13.00
CA VAL A 24 -0.69 14.77 12.33
C VAL A 24 0.20 14.52 11.11
N SER A 25 0.90 13.40 11.11
CA SER A 25 1.79 13.06 9.98
C SER A 25 1.05 12.26 8.91
N VAL A 26 1.27 12.57 7.63
CA VAL A 26 0.63 11.91 6.50
C VAL A 26 1.65 11.10 5.71
N VAL A 27 1.40 9.81 5.50
CA VAL A 27 2.18 8.94 4.62
C VAL A 27 1.36 8.58 3.39
N LYS A 28 1.91 8.83 2.21
CA LYS A 28 1.28 8.47 0.93
C LYS A 28 1.66 7.05 0.53
N LEU A 29 0.66 6.18 0.43
CA LEU A 29 0.73 4.81 -0.05
C LEU A 29 0.04 4.75 -1.43
N HIS A 30 0.71 5.30 -2.45
CA HIS A 30 0.14 5.47 -3.79
C HIS A 30 0.81 4.52 -4.80
N GLY A 31 -0.04 3.86 -5.60
CA GLY A 31 0.33 3.02 -6.73
C GLY A 31 0.40 1.52 -6.42
N VAL A 32 1.06 0.77 -7.31
CA VAL A 32 1.08 -0.70 -7.25
C VAL A 32 2.06 -1.16 -6.16
N ILE A 33 1.66 -2.18 -5.41
CA ILE A 33 2.51 -2.83 -4.42
C ILE A 33 3.41 -3.84 -5.14
N THR A 34 4.73 -3.67 -5.07
CA THR A 34 5.67 -4.46 -5.89
C THR A 34 6.98 -4.73 -5.15
N PRO A 35 7.61 -5.91 -5.27
CA PRO A 35 8.92 -6.17 -4.63
C PRO A 35 10.04 -5.30 -5.22
N GLN A 36 9.90 -4.89 -6.48
CA GLN A 36 10.90 -4.12 -7.21
C GLN A 36 10.36 -2.70 -7.45
N ALA A 37 10.97 -1.71 -6.80
CA ALA A 37 10.79 -0.32 -7.19
C ALA A 37 11.62 -0.06 -8.44
N SER A 38 10.95 0.21 -9.56
CA SER A 38 11.63 0.80 -10.72
C SER A 38 12.10 2.21 -10.33
N PRO A 39 13.38 2.59 -10.55
CA PRO A 39 13.89 3.93 -10.27
C PRO A 39 13.11 5.05 -10.98
N LEU A 40 12.38 4.68 -12.04
CA LEU A 40 11.59 5.56 -12.88
C LEU A 40 10.10 5.53 -12.52
N SER A 41 9.63 4.49 -11.82
CA SER A 41 8.23 4.37 -11.42
C SER A 41 7.96 5.32 -10.25
N ARG A 42 7.14 6.34 -10.53
CA ARG A 42 6.61 7.21 -9.50
C ARG A 42 5.42 6.49 -8.85
N GLY A 43 5.50 6.19 -7.56
CA GLY A 43 4.40 5.56 -6.82
C GLY A 43 4.46 4.03 -6.84
N ALA A 44 5.60 3.44 -6.48
CA ALA A 44 5.65 2.03 -6.12
C ALA A 44 5.57 1.90 -4.59
N ILE A 45 4.76 0.95 -4.11
CA ILE A 45 4.64 0.66 -2.67
C ILE A 45 5.48 -0.58 -2.36
N ASN A 46 6.48 -0.42 -1.50
CA ASN A 46 7.24 -1.51 -0.87
C ASN A 46 7.96 -0.99 0.37
N LEU A 47 8.37 -1.91 1.24
CA LEU A 47 8.98 -1.55 2.51
C LEU A 47 10.27 -0.74 2.32
N SER A 48 11.15 -1.15 1.41
CA SER A 48 12.43 -0.46 1.19
C SER A 48 12.24 1.01 0.77
N ALA A 49 11.27 1.28 -0.11
CA ALA A 49 10.94 2.62 -0.58
C ALA A 49 10.26 3.47 0.50
N LEU A 50 9.44 2.85 1.37
CA LEU A 50 8.64 3.55 2.36
C LEU A 50 9.31 3.68 3.74
N GLU A 51 10.33 2.90 4.05
CA GLU A 51 10.94 2.83 5.38
C GLU A 51 11.31 4.22 5.94
N THR A 52 11.92 5.08 5.12
CA THR A 52 12.28 6.43 5.57
C THR A 52 11.06 7.34 5.77
N ALA A 53 10.02 7.20 4.95
CA ALA A 53 8.79 7.99 5.11
C ALA A 53 8.05 7.55 6.38
N LEU A 54 7.90 6.23 6.57
CA LEU A 54 7.26 5.64 7.75
C LEU A 54 8.00 6.05 9.03
N THR A 55 9.31 5.82 9.12
CA THR A 55 10.08 6.19 10.30
C THR A 55 9.96 7.68 10.64
N ARG A 56 10.03 8.57 9.64
CA ARG A 56 9.85 10.02 9.85
C ARG A 56 8.44 10.37 10.31
N ALA A 57 7.42 9.74 9.75
CA ALA A 57 6.03 10.04 10.11
C ALA A 57 5.73 9.77 11.59
N PHE A 58 6.38 8.74 12.15
CA PHE A 58 6.23 8.36 13.55
C PHE A 58 7.23 9.07 14.49
N ASP A 59 8.14 9.89 13.98
CA ASP A 59 9.22 10.52 14.76
C ASP A 59 9.03 12.02 15.02
N HIS A 60 7.83 12.54 14.81
CA HIS A 60 7.49 13.91 15.17
C HIS A 60 7.32 14.09 16.69
N ASP A 61 7.85 15.19 17.21
CA ASP A 61 7.47 15.70 18.53
C ASP A 61 5.98 16.06 18.51
N ARG A 62 5.26 15.80 19.61
CA ARG A 62 3.81 16.06 19.74
C ARG A 62 2.94 15.41 18.66
N LEU A 63 3.38 14.26 18.13
CA LEU A 63 2.58 13.46 17.19
C LEU A 63 1.28 13.00 17.86
N LYS A 64 0.14 13.33 17.24
CA LYS A 64 -1.20 12.95 17.71
C LYS A 64 -1.81 11.79 16.93
N ALA A 65 -1.48 11.67 15.65
CA ALA A 65 -1.94 10.58 14.79
C ALA A 65 -1.04 10.47 13.55
N VAL A 66 -1.07 9.30 12.91
CA VAL A 66 -0.55 9.11 11.56
C VAL A 66 -1.70 8.81 10.60
N ALA A 67 -1.79 9.57 9.52
CA ALA A 67 -2.74 9.35 8.44
C ALA A 67 -2.05 8.62 7.28
N LEU A 68 -2.61 7.49 6.86
CA LEU A 68 -2.22 6.77 5.66
C LEU A 68 -3.15 7.21 4.52
N LEU A 69 -2.61 7.90 3.52
CA LEU A 69 -3.36 8.23 2.31
C LEU A 69 -3.12 7.13 1.28
N ILE A 70 -4.14 6.33 0.98
CA ILE A 70 -4.04 5.09 0.20
C ILE A 70 -4.73 5.29 -1.14
N ASN A 71 -3.97 5.09 -2.22
CA ASN A 71 -4.51 5.02 -3.56
C ASN A 71 -3.80 3.89 -4.31
N SER A 72 -4.30 2.66 -4.14
CA SER A 72 -3.61 1.46 -4.59
C SER A 72 -4.59 0.39 -5.08
N PRO A 73 -4.34 -0.18 -6.28
CA PRO A 73 -5.05 -1.36 -6.75
C PRO A 73 -4.58 -2.64 -6.03
N GLY A 74 -3.58 -2.56 -5.14
CA GLY A 74 -2.93 -3.71 -4.52
C GLY A 74 -1.67 -4.15 -5.26
N GLY A 75 -1.34 -5.44 -5.16
CA GLY A 75 -0.14 -6.01 -5.77
C GLY A 75 0.46 -7.13 -4.91
N ALA A 76 1.77 -7.09 -4.72
CA ALA A 76 2.53 -8.16 -4.07
C ALA A 76 2.08 -8.39 -2.61
N PRO A 77 1.67 -9.64 -2.25
CA PRO A 77 1.16 -9.95 -0.92
C PRO A 77 2.23 -9.75 0.17
N THR A 78 3.46 -10.21 -0.06
CA THR A 78 4.56 -10.08 0.90
C THR A 78 4.88 -8.62 1.20
N GLN A 79 4.89 -7.74 0.19
CA GLN A 79 5.14 -6.31 0.43
C GLN A 79 3.96 -5.63 1.13
N SER A 80 2.73 -6.09 0.88
CA SER A 80 1.54 -5.63 1.63
C SER A 80 1.68 -5.96 3.11
N GLY A 81 2.06 -7.20 3.43
CA GLY A 81 2.34 -7.65 4.80
C GLY A 81 3.46 -6.87 5.48
N LEU A 82 4.66 -6.82 4.85
CA LEU A 82 5.82 -6.13 5.41
C LEU A 82 5.57 -4.65 5.72
N VAL A 83 4.86 -3.93 4.84
CA VAL A 83 4.53 -2.52 5.06
C VAL A 83 3.48 -2.38 6.18
N ALA A 84 2.44 -3.22 6.19
CA ALA A 84 1.41 -3.20 7.24
C ALA A 84 1.99 -3.53 8.63
N GLU A 85 2.81 -4.57 8.73
CA GLU A 85 3.54 -4.95 9.94
C GLU A 85 4.43 -3.81 10.44
N ARG A 86 5.15 -3.14 9.53
CA ARG A 86 6.00 -1.99 9.89
C ARG A 86 5.18 -0.82 10.43
N ILE A 87 4.02 -0.54 9.82
CA ILE A 87 3.09 0.49 10.30
C ILE A 87 2.57 0.16 11.70
N ARG A 88 2.25 -1.11 11.98
CA ARG A 88 1.82 -1.55 13.33
C ARG A 88 2.92 -1.49 14.36
N GLN A 89 4.09 -2.01 14.03
CA GLN A 89 5.25 -1.92 14.91
C GLN A 89 5.57 -0.48 15.33
N LEU A 90 5.50 0.48 14.40
CA LEU A 90 5.74 1.90 14.70
C LEU A 90 4.62 2.53 15.51
N ALA A 91 3.36 2.21 15.22
CA ALA A 91 2.22 2.70 15.97
C ALA A 91 2.21 2.18 17.42
N ASP A 92 2.41 0.88 17.61
CA ASP A 92 2.47 0.25 18.94
C ASP A 92 3.61 0.84 19.77
N LYS A 93 4.79 1.05 19.14
CA LYS A 93 5.94 1.67 19.81
C LYS A 93 5.67 3.10 20.25
N LYS A 94 4.90 3.87 19.48
CA LYS A 94 4.64 5.29 19.74
C LYS A 94 3.33 5.54 20.51
N GLY A 95 2.44 4.56 20.55
CA GLY A 95 1.13 4.66 21.21
C GLY A 95 0.21 5.69 20.55
N VAL A 96 0.30 5.87 19.22
CA VAL A 96 -0.51 6.85 18.48
C VAL A 96 -1.50 6.16 17.54
N PRO A 97 -2.73 6.69 17.40
CA PRO A 97 -3.71 6.15 16.47
C PRO A 97 -3.26 6.32 15.02
N VAL A 98 -3.63 5.36 14.18
CA VAL A 98 -3.44 5.43 12.74
C VAL A 98 -4.77 5.45 12.02
N LEU A 99 -4.92 6.39 11.10
CA LEU A 99 -6.13 6.59 10.31
C LEU A 99 -5.81 6.32 8.84
N ALA A 100 -6.53 5.43 8.18
CA ALA A 100 -6.41 5.22 6.74
C ALA A 100 -7.47 6.01 5.98
N PHE A 101 -7.08 6.56 4.84
CA PHE A 101 -7.94 7.29 3.92
C PHE A 101 -7.79 6.69 2.53
N ALA A 102 -8.80 5.97 2.06
CA ALA A 102 -8.86 5.49 0.69
C ALA A 102 -9.25 6.65 -0.25
N GLU A 103 -8.42 6.94 -1.24
CA GLU A 103 -8.74 7.85 -2.34
C GLU A 103 -9.60 7.12 -3.38
N ASP A 104 -9.16 7.02 -4.64
CA ASP A 104 -9.96 6.35 -5.68
C ASP A 104 -10.12 4.86 -5.38
N VAL A 105 -9.02 4.18 -5.03
CA VAL A 105 -9.00 2.74 -4.79
C VAL A 105 -8.15 2.39 -3.57
N ALA A 106 -8.67 1.54 -2.69
CA ALA A 106 -7.90 0.78 -1.72
C ALA A 106 -8.36 -0.68 -1.77
N ALA A 107 -7.87 -1.41 -2.78
CA ALA A 107 -8.32 -2.76 -3.12
C ALA A 107 -7.19 -3.79 -3.00
N SER A 108 -7.53 -5.04 -2.69
CA SER A 108 -6.58 -6.15 -2.54
C SER A 108 -5.47 -5.79 -1.56
N GLY A 109 -4.20 -5.86 -1.93
CA GLY A 109 -3.10 -5.39 -1.09
C GLY A 109 -3.25 -3.94 -0.59
N GLY A 110 -3.94 -3.06 -1.32
CA GLY A 110 -4.26 -1.71 -0.84
C GLY A 110 -5.21 -1.72 0.37
N TYR A 111 -6.21 -2.61 0.36
CA TYR A 111 -7.08 -2.84 1.51
C TYR A 111 -6.35 -3.55 2.65
N TRP A 112 -5.40 -4.44 2.35
CA TRP A 112 -4.49 -5.01 3.35
C TRP A 112 -3.75 -3.91 4.13
N LEU A 113 -3.22 -2.90 3.43
CA LEU A 113 -2.58 -1.74 4.05
C LEU A 113 -3.58 -0.87 4.83
N ALA A 114 -4.81 -0.70 4.33
CA ALA A 114 -5.86 0.03 5.04
C ALA A 114 -6.19 -0.64 6.39
N CYS A 115 -6.26 -1.97 6.45
CA CYS A 115 -6.44 -2.74 7.68
C CYS A 115 -5.30 -2.57 8.70
N ALA A 116 -4.13 -2.05 8.29
CA ALA A 116 -3.12 -1.65 9.26
C ALA A 116 -3.60 -0.48 10.12
N ALA A 117 -4.50 0.39 9.65
CA ALA A 117 -5.01 1.48 10.47
C ALA A 117 -5.97 1.00 11.58
N ASP A 118 -6.22 1.88 12.54
CA ASP A 118 -7.18 1.69 13.63
C ASP A 118 -8.60 2.15 13.21
N GLU A 119 -8.66 3.15 12.32
CA GLU A 119 -9.86 3.56 11.61
C GLU A 119 -9.58 3.74 10.11
N ILE A 120 -10.56 3.43 9.27
CA ILE A 120 -10.50 3.51 7.81
C ILE A 120 -11.65 4.40 7.33
N PHE A 121 -11.32 5.40 6.52
CA PHE A 121 -12.25 6.30 5.88
C PHE A 121 -12.10 6.20 4.37
N ALA A 122 -13.19 6.43 3.64
CA ALA A 122 -13.17 6.49 2.18
C ALA A 122 -14.21 7.50 1.66
N HIS A 123 -14.02 8.00 0.44
CA HIS A 123 -15.09 8.73 -0.22
C HIS A 123 -16.24 7.78 -0.59
N ARG A 124 -17.45 8.32 -0.79
CA ARG A 124 -18.65 7.55 -1.16
C ARG A 124 -18.45 6.70 -2.41
N THR A 125 -17.62 7.19 -3.34
CA THR A 125 -17.33 6.55 -4.63
C THR A 125 -16.02 5.79 -4.66
N SER A 126 -15.24 5.81 -3.58
CA SER A 126 -14.00 5.03 -3.49
C SER A 126 -14.30 3.54 -3.59
N LEU A 127 -13.44 2.79 -4.27
CA LEU A 127 -13.51 1.34 -4.33
C LEU A 127 -12.61 0.72 -3.26
N VAL A 128 -13.20 -0.07 -2.38
CA VAL A 128 -12.47 -0.80 -1.32
C VAL A 128 -12.79 -2.28 -1.34
N GLY A 129 -11.97 -3.08 -0.66
CA GLY A 129 -12.13 -4.53 -0.59
C GLY A 129 -11.23 -5.24 -1.58
N SER A 130 -11.80 -6.01 -2.51
CA SER A 130 -11.09 -6.97 -3.36
C SER A 130 -10.23 -7.95 -2.56
N ILE A 131 -10.85 -8.51 -1.51
CA ILE A 131 -10.18 -9.46 -0.62
C ILE A 131 -10.16 -10.82 -1.32
N GLY A 132 -9.03 -11.12 -1.93
CA GLY A 132 -8.84 -12.31 -2.75
C GLY A 132 -7.40 -12.40 -3.29
N VAL A 133 -7.09 -13.54 -3.89
CA VAL A 133 -5.77 -13.84 -4.45
C VAL A 133 -5.94 -14.25 -5.90
N ILE A 134 -5.15 -13.62 -6.77
CA ILE A 134 -5.09 -13.98 -8.18
C ILE A 134 -3.63 -14.09 -8.63
N SER A 135 -3.40 -14.97 -9.60
CA SER A 135 -2.24 -14.93 -10.47
C SER A 135 -2.73 -15.18 -11.90
N GLY A 136 -1.97 -14.69 -12.87
CA GLY A 136 -2.35 -14.79 -14.27
C GLY A 136 -1.13 -14.62 -15.18
N GLY A 137 -1.26 -15.16 -16.39
CA GLY A 137 -0.22 -15.14 -17.41
C GLY A 137 -0.77 -15.67 -18.73
N PHE A 138 0.11 -15.78 -19.73
CA PHE A 138 -0.23 -16.31 -21.04
C PHE A 138 0.49 -17.64 -21.28
N GLY A 139 -0.18 -18.57 -21.95
CA GLY A 139 0.42 -19.76 -22.53
C GLY A 139 0.80 -19.52 -23.99
N PHE A 140 2.01 -19.92 -24.38
CA PHE A 140 2.60 -19.72 -25.70
C PHE A 140 2.98 -21.03 -26.40
N ALA A 141 2.66 -22.19 -25.84
CA ALA A 141 3.02 -23.50 -26.41
C ALA A 141 2.56 -23.65 -27.87
N GLU A 142 1.29 -23.37 -28.16
CA GLU A 142 0.76 -23.42 -29.54
C GLU A 142 1.36 -22.35 -30.45
N LEU A 143 1.73 -21.19 -29.90
CA LEU A 143 2.36 -20.13 -30.67
C LEU A 143 3.74 -20.58 -31.16
N LEU A 144 4.54 -21.20 -30.28
CA LEU A 144 5.86 -21.73 -30.65
C LEU A 144 5.75 -22.79 -31.74
N GLU A 145 4.80 -23.72 -31.60
CA GLU A 145 4.54 -24.76 -32.59
C GLU A 145 4.18 -24.17 -33.97
N ARG A 146 3.29 -23.19 -34.02
CA ARG A 146 2.87 -22.53 -35.27
C ARG A 146 4.01 -21.83 -36.00
N PHE A 147 5.02 -21.34 -35.27
CA PHE A 147 6.18 -20.64 -35.84
C PHE A 147 7.42 -21.54 -35.94
N GLY A 148 7.29 -22.84 -35.69
CA GLY A 148 8.41 -23.79 -35.78
C GLY A 148 9.52 -23.54 -34.76
N VAL A 149 9.19 -22.93 -33.62
CA VAL A 149 10.15 -22.65 -32.54
C VAL A 149 10.20 -23.84 -31.58
N GLU A 150 11.35 -24.48 -31.50
CA GLU A 150 11.59 -25.58 -30.57
C GLU A 150 11.96 -25.06 -29.17
N ARG A 151 11.25 -25.53 -28.15
CA ARG A 151 11.60 -25.28 -26.75
C ARG A 151 12.49 -26.39 -26.21
N ARG A 152 13.74 -26.05 -25.85
CA ARG A 152 14.68 -26.97 -25.18
C ARG A 152 14.78 -26.65 -23.69
N LEU A 153 14.09 -27.42 -22.86
CA LEU A 153 14.09 -27.28 -21.41
C LEU A 153 14.80 -28.46 -20.73
N HIS A 154 15.78 -28.16 -19.88
CA HIS A 154 16.45 -29.13 -19.01
C HIS A 154 16.38 -28.64 -17.56
N THR A 155 15.91 -29.47 -16.63
CA THR A 155 15.71 -29.08 -15.23
C THR A 155 16.22 -30.12 -14.25
N ALA A 156 16.62 -29.66 -13.05
CA ALA A 156 16.83 -30.49 -11.88
C ALA A 156 15.76 -30.18 -10.81
N GLY A 157 15.18 -31.22 -10.24
CA GLY A 157 14.00 -31.14 -9.35
C GLY A 157 12.69 -31.27 -10.13
N GLU A 158 11.81 -32.17 -9.67
CA GLU A 158 10.59 -32.59 -10.39
C GLU A 158 9.65 -31.44 -10.76
N ASN A 159 9.56 -30.44 -9.88
CA ASN A 159 8.61 -29.33 -9.99
C ASN A 159 9.30 -28.00 -10.36
N LYS A 160 10.54 -28.04 -10.91
CA LYS A 160 11.31 -26.80 -11.15
C LYS A 160 10.78 -25.96 -12.32
N SER A 161 10.03 -26.58 -13.22
CA SER A 161 9.44 -25.97 -14.42
C SER A 161 7.91 -25.79 -14.32
N ARG A 162 7.35 -25.82 -13.11
CA ARG A 162 5.92 -25.59 -12.92
C ARG A 162 5.46 -24.29 -13.55
N LEU A 163 4.27 -24.33 -14.14
CA LEU A 163 3.60 -23.15 -14.72
C LEU A 163 4.47 -22.44 -15.78
N ASP A 164 5.35 -23.17 -16.45
CA ASP A 164 6.12 -22.59 -17.53
C ASP A 164 5.19 -22.18 -18.69
N PRO A 165 5.22 -20.91 -19.13
CA PRO A 165 4.28 -20.40 -20.12
C PRO A 165 4.55 -20.94 -21.53
N PHE A 166 5.65 -21.63 -21.77
CA PHE A 166 6.04 -22.16 -23.08
C PHE A 166 5.81 -23.69 -23.19
N SER A 167 5.25 -24.30 -22.16
CA SER A 167 4.81 -25.69 -22.12
C SER A 167 3.28 -25.78 -22.01
N PRO A 168 2.67 -26.91 -22.41
CA PRO A 168 1.29 -27.20 -22.04
C PRO A 168 1.09 -27.17 -20.52
N GLU A 169 -0.01 -26.58 -20.07
CA GLU A 169 -0.35 -26.51 -18.65
C GLU A 169 -0.69 -27.90 -18.10
N LYS A 170 -0.15 -28.22 -16.92
CA LYS A 170 -0.34 -29.50 -16.26
C LYS A 170 -1.40 -29.40 -15.16
N PRO A 171 -2.41 -30.29 -15.12
CA PRO A 171 -3.43 -30.28 -14.08
C PRO A 171 -2.87 -30.29 -12.64
N GLU A 172 -1.81 -31.06 -12.40
CA GLU A 172 -1.16 -31.13 -11.08
C GLU A 172 -0.51 -29.81 -10.63
N ASP A 173 -0.01 -29.00 -11.58
CA ASP A 173 0.57 -27.69 -11.30
C ASP A 173 -0.53 -26.68 -10.97
N VAL A 174 -1.67 -26.77 -11.66
CA VAL A 174 -2.87 -25.96 -11.39
C VAL A 174 -3.44 -26.28 -10.02
N GLU A 175 -3.53 -27.57 -9.65
CA GLU A 175 -3.98 -27.96 -8.31
C GLU A 175 -3.05 -27.46 -7.21
N TRP A 176 -1.74 -27.54 -7.42
CA TRP A 176 -0.77 -26.96 -6.49
C TRP A 176 -0.93 -25.45 -6.36
N LEU A 177 -1.08 -24.74 -7.48
CA LEU A 177 -1.26 -23.28 -7.48
C LEU A 177 -2.54 -22.88 -6.75
N LYS A 178 -3.65 -23.60 -6.96
CA LYS A 178 -4.92 -23.39 -6.25
C LYS A 178 -4.76 -23.58 -4.74
N LYS A 179 -4.04 -24.63 -4.31
CA LYS A 179 -3.73 -24.84 -2.88
C LYS A 179 -2.94 -23.67 -2.30
N LEU A 180 -1.94 -23.17 -3.03
CA LEU A 180 -1.16 -22.00 -2.62
C LEU A 180 -2.02 -20.73 -2.54
N HIS A 181 -2.91 -20.50 -3.50
CA HIS A 181 -3.86 -19.39 -3.47
C HIS A 181 -4.80 -19.48 -2.27
N THR A 182 -5.34 -20.66 -1.95
CA THR A 182 -6.20 -20.87 -0.78
C THR A 182 -5.46 -20.51 0.51
N GLN A 183 -4.23 -20.98 0.69
CA GLN A 183 -3.42 -20.66 1.86
C GLN A 183 -3.16 -19.15 1.98
N LEU A 184 -2.81 -18.49 0.88
CA LEU A 184 -2.59 -17.04 0.89
C LEU A 184 -3.90 -16.26 1.13
N HIS A 185 -5.02 -16.74 0.59
CA HIS A 185 -6.32 -16.14 0.80
C HIS A 185 -6.74 -16.24 2.27
N GLU A 186 -6.53 -17.38 2.91
CA GLU A 186 -6.78 -17.57 4.34
C GLU A 186 -5.96 -16.58 5.20
N LEU A 187 -4.70 -16.35 4.87
CA LEU A 187 -3.88 -15.33 5.54
C LEU A 187 -4.49 -13.93 5.40
N PHE A 188 -5.02 -13.59 4.23
CA PHE A 188 -5.68 -12.30 4.01
C PHE A 188 -7.00 -12.19 4.80
N VAL A 189 -7.84 -13.22 4.75
CA VAL A 189 -9.08 -13.28 5.52
C VAL A 189 -8.80 -13.11 7.01
N ASN A 190 -7.79 -13.81 7.54
CA ASN A 190 -7.41 -13.72 8.94
C ASN A 190 -6.93 -12.31 9.31
N TRP A 191 -6.08 -11.70 8.49
CA TRP A 191 -5.64 -10.31 8.69
C TRP A 191 -6.82 -9.32 8.75
N VAL A 192 -7.77 -9.44 7.82
CA VAL A 192 -8.96 -8.56 7.80
C VAL A 192 -9.84 -8.80 9.02
N LYS A 193 -10.09 -10.06 9.38
CA LYS A 193 -10.90 -10.41 10.56
C LYS A 193 -10.26 -9.92 11.86
N GLU A 194 -8.95 -10.09 12.01
CA GLU A 194 -8.20 -9.62 13.17
C GLU A 194 -8.30 -8.09 13.32
N ARG A 195 -8.11 -7.35 12.23
CA ARG A 195 -8.03 -5.89 12.28
C ARG A 195 -9.38 -5.19 12.33
N ARG A 196 -10.40 -5.74 11.67
CA ARG A 196 -11.74 -5.15 11.67
C ARG A 196 -12.58 -5.65 12.85
N GLY A 197 -12.37 -6.89 13.30
CA GLY A 197 -13.05 -7.48 14.45
C GLY A 197 -14.57 -7.48 14.30
N GLU A 198 -15.27 -7.13 15.39
CA GLU A 198 -16.74 -7.04 15.44
C GLU A 198 -17.35 -6.00 14.50
N ARG A 199 -16.53 -5.11 13.91
CA ARG A 199 -17.01 -4.13 12.94
C ARG A 199 -17.50 -4.79 11.66
N LEU A 200 -16.94 -5.94 11.27
CA LEU A 200 -17.36 -6.67 10.07
C LEU A 200 -18.77 -7.20 10.26
N LYS A 201 -19.65 -6.86 9.32
CA LYS A 201 -21.06 -7.25 9.35
C LYS A 201 -21.45 -8.25 8.26
N GLY A 202 -20.57 -8.46 7.27
CA GLY A 202 -20.75 -9.46 6.22
C GLY A 202 -20.19 -10.83 6.59
N GLY A 203 -20.51 -11.82 5.76
CA GLY A 203 -20.05 -13.20 5.86
C GLY A 203 -18.96 -13.55 4.85
N GLY A 204 -19.06 -14.75 4.28
CA GLY A 204 -18.10 -15.27 3.29
C GLY A 204 -18.03 -14.42 2.01
N GLU A 205 -19.09 -13.70 1.67
CA GLU A 205 -19.18 -12.83 0.50
C GLU A 205 -18.21 -11.65 0.51
N LEU A 206 -17.68 -11.27 1.68
CA LEU A 206 -16.63 -10.24 1.77
C LEU A 206 -15.28 -10.73 1.24
N PHE A 207 -15.10 -12.04 1.11
CA PHE A 207 -13.82 -12.68 0.82
C PHE A 207 -13.83 -13.37 -0.55
N THR A 208 -14.60 -12.84 -1.50
CA THR A 208 -14.73 -13.37 -2.87
C THR A 208 -13.81 -12.70 -3.87
N GLY A 209 -13.23 -11.55 -3.51
CA GLY A 209 -12.48 -10.67 -4.41
C GLY A 209 -13.29 -9.51 -4.99
N ASP A 210 -14.57 -9.37 -4.61
CA ASP A 210 -15.43 -8.26 -5.02
C ASP A 210 -14.97 -6.91 -4.44
N VAL A 211 -15.39 -5.82 -5.08
CA VAL A 211 -15.19 -4.45 -4.58
C VAL A 211 -16.49 -3.80 -4.18
N TRP A 212 -16.42 -2.89 -3.22
CA TRP A 212 -17.55 -2.13 -2.74
C TRP A 212 -17.27 -0.65 -2.78
N LEU A 213 -18.28 0.13 -3.16
CA LEU A 213 -18.26 1.57 -3.00
C LEU A 213 -18.20 1.93 -1.50
N GLY A 214 -17.54 3.04 -1.17
CA GLY A 214 -17.38 3.50 0.22
C GLY A 214 -18.69 3.54 1.02
N THR A 215 -19.80 3.93 0.39
CA THR A 215 -21.13 3.88 1.03
C THR A 215 -21.51 2.47 1.49
N LYS A 216 -21.37 1.48 0.62
CA LYS A 216 -21.67 0.08 0.95
C LYS A 216 -20.64 -0.51 1.90
N ALA A 217 -19.38 -0.10 1.78
CA ALA A 217 -18.29 -0.56 2.62
C ALA A 217 -18.49 -0.22 4.11
N VAL A 218 -19.09 0.93 4.44
CA VAL A 218 -19.49 1.27 5.82
C VAL A 218 -20.52 0.26 6.34
N GLU A 219 -21.55 -0.06 5.54
CA GLU A 219 -22.59 -1.00 5.93
C GLU A 219 -22.04 -2.41 6.20
N LEU A 220 -21.03 -2.82 5.42
CA LEU A 220 -20.37 -4.12 5.55
C LEU A 220 -19.30 -4.16 6.65
N GLY A 221 -18.92 -2.99 7.20
CA GLY A 221 -17.88 -2.88 8.22
C GLY A 221 -16.45 -2.90 7.67
N LEU A 222 -16.28 -2.81 6.35
CA LEU A 222 -14.97 -2.75 5.71
C LEU A 222 -14.26 -1.41 5.98
N ILE A 223 -15.04 -0.35 6.18
CA ILE A 223 -14.53 0.96 6.61
C ILE A 223 -15.37 1.49 7.78
N ASP A 224 -14.84 2.47 8.49
CA ASP A 224 -15.46 3.06 9.70
C ASP A 224 -16.34 4.27 9.37
N GLY A 225 -16.04 4.98 8.28
CA GLY A 225 -16.83 6.13 7.88
C GLY A 225 -16.58 6.60 6.45
N VAL A 226 -17.53 7.38 5.97
CA VAL A 226 -17.36 8.15 4.72
C VAL A 226 -16.71 9.48 5.06
N GLY A 227 -15.61 9.81 4.38
CA GLY A 227 -14.92 11.09 4.54
C GLY A 227 -13.60 11.12 3.80
N ASN A 228 -13.09 12.32 3.51
CA ASN A 228 -11.74 12.50 2.99
C ASN A 228 -10.77 12.98 4.08
N LEU A 229 -9.46 12.89 3.80
CA LEU A 229 -8.40 13.24 4.74
C LEU A 229 -8.55 14.67 5.28
N ARG A 230 -8.89 15.65 4.44
CA ARG A 230 -8.98 17.05 4.87
C ARG A 230 -10.14 17.27 5.83
N GLU A 231 -11.31 16.74 5.50
CA GLU A 231 -12.51 16.86 6.32
C GLU A 231 -12.32 16.22 7.69
N VAL A 232 -11.90 14.95 7.72
CA VAL A 232 -11.78 14.20 8.98
C VAL A 232 -10.67 14.78 9.87
N LEU A 233 -9.54 15.19 9.29
CA LEU A 233 -8.47 15.80 10.09
C LEU A 233 -8.82 17.20 10.58
N ALA A 234 -9.54 18.01 9.79
CA ALA A 234 -10.00 19.32 10.24
C ALA A 234 -11.01 19.22 11.39
N GLU A 235 -11.86 18.20 11.38
CA GLU A 235 -12.82 17.95 12.46
C GLU A 235 -12.14 17.43 13.73
N ARG A 236 -11.25 16.43 13.61
CA ARG A 236 -10.67 15.74 14.76
C ARG A 236 -9.40 16.38 15.32
N TYR A 237 -8.68 17.14 14.50
CA TYR A 237 -7.40 17.76 14.85
C TYR A 237 -7.31 19.20 14.31
N PRO A 238 -8.27 20.10 14.65
CA PRO A 238 -8.40 21.43 14.05
C PRO A 238 -7.15 22.32 14.19
N ASP A 239 -6.40 22.14 15.28
CA ASP A 239 -5.21 22.96 15.60
C ASP A 239 -3.88 22.28 15.22
N ALA A 240 -3.93 21.05 14.70
CA ALA A 240 -2.73 20.29 14.37
C ALA A 240 -2.11 20.74 13.04
N GLU A 241 -0.79 20.76 13.00
CA GLU A 241 -0.02 20.88 11.76
C GLU A 241 -0.03 19.54 11.02
N ILE A 242 -0.39 19.58 9.73
CA ILE A 242 -0.37 18.41 8.86
C ILE A 242 1.01 18.30 8.21
N ALA A 243 1.80 17.31 8.60
CA ALA A 243 3.15 17.09 8.10
C ALA A 243 3.20 15.91 7.12
N ILE A 244 3.47 16.17 5.83
CA ILE A 244 3.58 15.09 4.83
C ILE A 244 4.98 14.45 4.90
N ALA A 245 5.02 13.15 5.20
CA ALA A 245 6.25 12.37 5.21
C ALA A 245 6.53 11.79 3.81
N GLU A 246 7.54 12.34 3.12
CA GLU A 246 8.01 11.83 1.85
C GLU A 246 9.27 10.94 2.01
N PRO A 247 9.45 9.93 1.14
CA PRO A 247 10.72 9.22 1.04
C PRO A 247 11.88 10.16 0.70
N LYS A 248 13.09 9.85 1.21
CA LYS A 248 14.30 10.60 0.83
C LYS A 248 14.56 10.43 -0.67
N LYS A 249 14.60 11.54 -1.40
CA LYS A 249 15.02 11.55 -2.82
C LYS A 249 16.54 11.35 -2.88
N PRO A 250 17.07 10.33 -3.56
CA PRO A 250 18.51 10.18 -3.73
C PRO A 250 19.06 11.40 -4.49
N LEU A 251 20.16 11.99 -3.99
CA LEU A 251 20.77 13.21 -4.55
C LEU A 251 21.09 13.09 -6.05
N LEU A 252 21.40 11.88 -6.53
CA LEU A 252 21.68 11.58 -7.94
C LEU A 252 20.46 11.73 -8.87
N ALA A 253 19.23 11.62 -8.36
CA ALA A 253 18.02 11.85 -9.17
C ALA A 253 17.87 13.32 -9.61
N LYS A 254 18.63 14.25 -9.01
CA LYS A 254 18.66 15.67 -9.40
C LYS A 254 19.58 15.97 -10.59
N LEU A 255 20.45 15.03 -10.98
CA LEU A 255 21.49 15.26 -12.00
C LEU A 255 21.10 14.83 -13.41
N GLY A 256 19.89 14.34 -13.64
CA GLY A 256 19.34 14.13 -14.99
C GLY A 256 20.08 13.10 -15.88
N LEU A 257 21.07 12.39 -15.34
CA LEU A 257 21.90 11.45 -16.08
C LEU A 257 21.40 10.03 -15.85
N GLY A 258 20.57 9.54 -16.78
CA GLY A 258 20.13 8.14 -16.81
C GLY A 258 19.31 7.81 -18.05
N ALA A 259 19.95 7.30 -19.10
CA ALA A 259 19.35 6.46 -20.14
C ALA A 259 20.33 5.29 -20.39
N PRO A 260 19.86 4.04 -20.54
CA PRO A 260 18.75 3.63 -21.40
C PRO A 260 17.54 3.15 -20.59
N ALA A 261 16.51 3.99 -20.52
CA ALA A 261 15.39 3.87 -19.59
C ALA A 261 14.01 3.69 -20.26
N ALA A 262 13.94 3.81 -21.60
CA ALA A 262 12.66 3.96 -22.30
C ALA A 262 11.85 2.65 -22.37
N ALA A 263 12.48 1.50 -22.67
CA ALA A 263 11.76 0.25 -22.86
C ALA A 263 11.19 -0.32 -21.54
N SER A 264 11.97 -0.30 -20.46
CA SER A 264 11.50 -0.71 -19.13
C SER A 264 10.42 0.23 -18.60
N ALA A 265 10.57 1.55 -18.79
CA ALA A 265 9.55 2.51 -18.37
C ALA A 265 8.21 2.32 -19.09
N VAL A 266 8.23 1.96 -20.39
CA VAL A 266 6.99 1.65 -21.13
C VAL A 266 6.34 0.37 -20.62
N LEU A 267 7.12 -0.68 -20.36
CA LEU A 267 6.58 -1.94 -19.82
C LEU A 267 5.99 -1.76 -18.40
N ASP A 268 6.69 -1.00 -17.54
CA ASP A 268 6.22 -0.64 -16.21
C ASP A 268 4.92 0.17 -16.28
N ALA A 269 4.82 1.11 -17.22
CA ALA A 269 3.61 1.91 -17.42
C ALA A 269 2.42 1.06 -17.91
N VAL A 270 2.65 0.11 -18.83
CA VAL A 270 1.61 -0.80 -19.33
C VAL A 270 1.11 -1.73 -18.21
N SER A 271 2.02 -2.33 -17.44
CA SER A 271 1.65 -3.20 -16.32
C SER A 271 0.91 -2.44 -15.22
N THR A 272 1.37 -1.24 -14.89
CA THR A 272 0.68 -0.34 -13.95
C THR A 272 -0.72 -0.02 -14.45
N LYS A 273 -0.85 0.44 -15.70
CA LYS A 273 -2.16 0.74 -16.30
C LYS A 273 -3.09 -0.47 -16.29
N ALA A 274 -2.59 -1.68 -16.59
CA ALA A 274 -3.39 -2.89 -16.52
C ALA A 274 -3.91 -3.18 -15.11
N ALA A 275 -3.10 -2.93 -14.06
CA ALA A 275 -3.52 -3.11 -12.67
C ALA A 275 -4.64 -2.14 -12.25
N TRP A 276 -4.68 -0.94 -12.83
CA TRP A 276 -5.71 0.07 -12.58
C TRP A 276 -6.97 -0.13 -13.44
N ALA A 277 -6.80 -0.62 -14.68
CA ALA A 277 -7.88 -0.78 -15.65
C ALA A 277 -9.02 -1.68 -15.14
N ARG A 278 -8.73 -2.65 -14.28
CA ARG A 278 -9.74 -3.52 -13.65
C ARG A 278 -10.73 -2.75 -12.74
N PHE A 279 -10.37 -1.53 -12.34
CA PHE A 279 -11.20 -0.62 -11.54
C PHE A 279 -11.75 0.55 -12.37
N GLY A 280 -11.56 0.54 -13.70
CA GLY A 280 -12.01 1.61 -14.59
C GLY A 280 -11.12 2.86 -14.58
N LEU A 281 -9.85 2.73 -14.17
CA LEU A 281 -8.87 3.81 -14.06
C LEU A 281 -7.65 3.60 -14.97
#